data_AF-A0A126P583-F1
#
_entry.id   AF-A0A126P583-F1
#
_cell.length_a   1.000
_cell.length_b   1.000
_cell.length_c   1.000
_cell.angle_alpha   90.00
_cell.angle_beta   90.00
_cell.angle_gamma   90.00
#
_symmetry.space_group_name_H-M   'P 1'
#
loop_
_entity.id
_entity.type
_entity.pdbx_description
1 polymer ?
#
loop_
_entity_poly.entity_id
_entity_poly.type
_entity_poly.pdbx_seq_one_letter_code
_entity_poly.pdbx_strand_id
1 'polypeptide(L)'
;MTLRLLPAFVLAPALLRAAPPVPPGKIIFQQNCVRCHGANGRLGLNGAHDLTKSNLNDFGRTYLVTNGLGKMPAFKTKLSAAQVAQVVAYSQTLK
;
A
#
# COMPACT_ATOMS: atom_id res chain seq x y z
N MET A 1 -0.32 41.74 49.62
CA MET A 1 -0.90 41.01 48.46
C MET A 1 0.08 41.15 47.30
N THR A 2 1.08 40.27 47.23
CA THR A 2 2.16 40.32 46.22
C THR A 2 1.76 39.48 45.00
N LEU A 3 1.30 40.16 43.96
CA LEU A 3 0.89 39.57 42.69
C LEU A 3 2.14 39.03 41.97
N ARG A 4 2.36 37.72 42.01
CA ARG A 4 3.43 37.05 41.25
C ARG A 4 2.97 36.86 39.81
N LEU A 5 3.57 37.59 38.88
CA LEU A 5 3.43 37.33 37.44
C LEU A 5 4.05 35.96 37.12
N LEU A 6 3.22 35.03 36.65
CA LEU A 6 3.67 33.78 36.07
C LEU A 6 4.16 34.05 34.63
N PRO A 7 5.31 33.50 34.22
CA PRO A 7 5.79 33.67 32.85
C PRO A 7 4.87 32.90 31.91
N ALA A 8 4.34 33.59 30.90
CA ALA A 8 3.59 32.98 29.83
C ALA A 8 4.52 32.01 29.08
N PHE A 9 4.35 30.71 29.34
CA PHE A 9 4.93 29.63 28.56
C PHE A 9 4.32 29.72 27.16
N VAL A 10 5.04 30.35 26.23
CA VAL A 10 4.61 30.46 24.84
C VAL A 10 4.69 29.06 24.24
N LEU A 11 3.53 28.38 24.14
CA LEU A 11 3.40 27.16 23.34
C LEU A 11 3.61 27.53 21.87
N ALA A 12 4.84 27.35 21.37
CA ALA A 12 5.05 27.30 19.94
C ALA A 12 4.32 26.07 19.39
N PRO A 13 3.43 26.20 18.38
CA PRO A 13 2.74 25.07 17.83
C PRO A 13 3.75 24.19 17.10
N ALA A 14 3.92 22.96 17.58
CA ALA A 14 4.61 21.92 16.83
C ALA A 14 3.84 21.72 15.51
N LEU A 15 4.43 22.13 14.39
CA LEU A 15 3.90 21.84 13.07
C LEU A 15 3.90 20.32 12.88
N LEU A 16 2.75 19.68 13.07
CA LEU A 16 2.57 18.28 12.70
C LEU A 16 2.86 18.14 11.21
N ARG A 17 4.00 17.52 10.89
CA ARG A 17 4.34 17.18 9.51
C ARG A 17 3.46 16.01 9.08
N ALA A 18 2.51 16.28 8.19
CA ALA A 18 1.69 15.23 7.58
C ALA A 18 2.58 14.22 6.84
N ALA A 19 2.26 12.94 6.96
CA ALA A 19 2.90 11.90 6.18
C ALA A 19 2.69 12.17 4.67
N PRO A 20 3.65 11.82 3.81
CA PRO A 20 3.49 11.97 2.37
C PRO A 20 2.27 11.14 1.88
N PRO A 21 1.57 11.61 0.83
CA PRO A 21 0.40 10.91 0.31
C PRO A 21 0.77 9.53 -0.22
N VAL A 22 -0.14 8.56 -0.02
CA VAL A 22 0.03 7.19 -0.51
C VAL A 22 -0.25 7.17 -2.02
N PRO A 23 0.65 6.61 -2.85
CA PRO A 23 0.41 6.53 -4.29
C PRO A 23 -0.86 5.73 -4.66
N PRO A 24 -1.53 6.07 -5.77
CA PRO A 24 -2.69 5.29 -6.23
C PRO A 24 -2.32 3.84 -6.55
N GLY A 25 -3.23 2.90 -6.25
CA GLY A 25 -3.03 1.47 -6.46
C GLY A 25 -2.63 1.09 -7.88
N LYS A 26 -3.19 1.76 -8.90
CA LYS A 26 -2.83 1.57 -10.32
C LYS A 26 -1.34 1.81 -10.58
N ILE A 27 -0.77 2.86 -9.99
CA ILE A 27 0.65 3.19 -10.17
C ILE A 27 1.53 2.13 -9.52
N ILE A 28 1.17 1.70 -8.30
CA ILE A 28 1.88 0.65 -7.58
C ILE A 28 1.84 -0.66 -8.38
N PHE A 29 0.68 -1.01 -8.93
CA PHE A 29 0.50 -2.21 -9.76
C PHE A 29 1.35 -2.16 -11.02
N GLN A 30 1.39 -1.02 -11.72
CA GLN A 30 2.21 -0.82 -12.91
C GLN A 30 3.70 -1.02 -12.63
N GLN A 31 4.19 -0.51 -11.50
CA GLN A 31 5.60 -0.58 -11.13
C GLN A 31 6.04 -1.98 -10.66
N ASN A 32 5.14 -2.72 -10.01
CA ASN A 32 5.51 -3.91 -9.25
C ASN A 32 4.90 -5.22 -9.77
N CYS A 33 3.71 -5.18 -10.39
CA CYS A 33 2.89 -6.37 -10.63
C CYS A 33 2.77 -6.72 -12.13
N VAL A 34 2.75 -5.69 -13.00
CA VAL A 34 2.51 -5.84 -14.44
C VAL A 34 3.52 -6.75 -15.14
N ARG A 35 4.77 -6.81 -14.67
CA ARG A 35 5.78 -7.70 -15.26
C ARG A 35 5.33 -9.16 -15.32
N CYS A 36 4.56 -9.61 -14.33
CA CYS A 36 4.10 -11.00 -14.25
C CYS A 36 2.61 -11.15 -14.56
N HIS A 37 1.78 -10.24 -14.05
CA HIS A 37 0.33 -10.31 -14.20
C HIS A 37 -0.18 -9.54 -15.43
N GLY A 38 0.61 -8.66 -16.04
CA GLY A 38 0.18 -7.81 -17.15
C GLY A 38 -0.73 -6.67 -16.71
N ALA A 39 -0.91 -5.66 -17.57
CA ALA A 39 -1.73 -4.50 -17.26
C ALA A 39 -3.22 -4.83 -17.03
N ASN A 40 -3.70 -5.92 -17.65
CA ASN A 40 -5.05 -6.43 -17.49
C ASN A 40 -5.16 -7.63 -16.53
N GLY A 41 -4.07 -8.02 -15.86
CA GLY A 41 -4.09 -9.14 -14.91
C GLY A 41 -4.02 -10.55 -15.52
N ARG A 42 -3.84 -10.68 -16.84
CA ARG A 42 -3.97 -11.95 -17.59
C ARG A 42 -2.66 -12.47 -18.21
N LEU A 43 -1.51 -11.84 -17.96
CA LEU A 43 -0.25 -12.17 -18.67
C LEU A 43 0.27 -13.58 -18.35
N GLY A 44 0.19 -14.01 -17.09
CA GLY A 44 0.54 -15.38 -16.70
C GLY A 44 2.03 -15.73 -16.74
N LEU A 45 2.93 -14.75 -16.81
CA LEU A 45 4.37 -15.01 -16.86
C LEU A 45 4.83 -15.77 -15.60
N ASN A 46 5.71 -16.76 -15.77
CA ASN A 46 6.21 -17.63 -14.70
C ASN A 46 5.10 -18.34 -13.89
N GLY A 47 3.96 -18.62 -14.51
CA GLY A 47 2.81 -19.25 -13.84
C GLY A 47 2.05 -18.30 -12.92
N ALA A 48 2.17 -16.99 -13.12
CA ALA A 48 1.32 -16.02 -12.45
C ALA A 48 -0.16 -16.34 -12.70
N HIS A 49 -0.98 -16.32 -11.65
CA HIS A 49 -2.40 -16.58 -11.78
C HIS A 49 -3.09 -15.42 -12.53
N ASP A 50 -4.11 -15.76 -13.32
CA ASP A 50 -5.03 -14.80 -13.93
C ASP A 50 -5.83 -14.10 -12.83
N LEU A 51 -5.53 -12.83 -12.61
CA LEU A 51 -6.12 -12.05 -11.51
C LEU A 51 -7.61 -11.82 -11.69
N THR A 52 -8.11 -11.91 -12.93
CA THR A 52 -9.53 -11.69 -13.21
C THR A 52 -10.41 -12.87 -12.82
N LYS A 53 -9.79 -14.04 -12.61
CA LYS A 53 -10.44 -15.27 -12.13
C LYS A 53 -10.27 -15.50 -10.63
N SER A 54 -9.53 -14.64 -9.94
CA SER A 54 -9.23 -14.82 -8.52
C SER A 54 -10.47 -14.59 -7.64
N ASN A 55 -10.81 -15.58 -6.83
CA ASN A 55 -11.85 -15.53 -5.80
C ASN A 55 -11.33 -15.04 -4.43
N LEU A 56 -10.06 -14.66 -4.33
CA LEU A 56 -9.48 -14.15 -3.09
C LEU A 56 -10.08 -12.79 -2.70
N ASN A 57 -10.44 -12.68 -1.42
CA ASN A 57 -10.82 -11.43 -0.77
C ASN A 57 -9.60 -10.56 -0.42
N ASP A 58 -9.86 -9.37 0.12
CA ASP A 58 -8.86 -8.37 0.50
C ASP A 58 -7.79 -8.92 1.42
N PHE A 59 -8.20 -9.73 2.41
CA PHE A 59 -7.28 -10.35 3.36
C PHE A 59 -6.31 -11.32 2.65
N GLY A 60 -6.85 -12.22 1.83
CA GLY A 60 -6.04 -13.19 1.08
C GLY A 60 -5.08 -12.50 0.12
N ARG A 61 -5.55 -11.49 -0.61
CA ARG A 61 -4.71 -10.70 -1.53
C ARG A 61 -3.64 -9.93 -0.78
N THR A 62 -3.98 -9.30 0.35
CA THR A 62 -3.03 -8.59 1.21
C THR A 62 -1.96 -9.54 1.72
N TYR A 63 -2.34 -10.74 2.16
CA TYR A 63 -1.40 -11.75 2.63
C TYR A 63 -0.42 -12.16 1.53
N LEU A 64 -0.91 -12.44 0.32
CA LEU A 64 -0.07 -12.84 -0.82
C LEU A 64 0.84 -11.71 -1.31
N VAL A 65 0.35 -10.47 -1.40
CA VAL A 65 1.19 -9.32 -1.76
C VAL A 65 2.28 -9.09 -0.69
N THR A 66 1.93 -9.22 0.58
CA THR A 66 2.86 -9.01 1.70
C THR A 66 3.95 -10.08 1.73
N ASN A 67 3.56 -11.35 1.63
CA ASN A 67 4.43 -12.49 1.91
C ASN A 67 4.94 -13.23 0.66
N GLY A 68 4.37 -12.97 -0.50
CA GLY A 68 4.64 -13.72 -1.72
C GLY A 68 4.02 -15.11 -1.72
N LEU A 69 4.19 -15.82 -2.84
CA LEU A 69 3.77 -17.21 -3.02
C LEU A 69 4.56 -17.83 -4.18
N GLY A 70 5.35 -18.87 -3.89
CA GLY A 70 6.17 -19.54 -4.89
C GLY A 70 7.12 -18.56 -5.60
N LYS A 71 6.85 -18.28 -6.87
CA LYS A 71 7.64 -17.33 -7.69
C LYS A 71 7.20 -15.86 -7.54
N MET A 72 6.05 -15.60 -6.93
CA MET A 72 5.63 -14.23 -6.60
C MET A 72 6.45 -13.73 -5.40
N PRO A 73 7.25 -12.66 -5.54
CA PRO A 73 8.08 -12.15 -4.45
C PRO A 73 7.23 -11.54 -3.33
N ALA A 74 7.78 -11.52 -2.12
CA ALA A 74 7.23 -10.79 -0.99
C ALA A 74 7.47 -9.27 -1.16
N PHE A 75 6.45 -8.45 -0.92
CA PHE A 75 6.57 -6.99 -1.00
C PHE A 75 6.63 -6.28 0.35
N LYS A 76 6.58 -7.00 1.49
CA LYS A 76 6.62 -6.40 2.85
C LYS A 76 7.83 -5.50 3.14
N THR A 77 8.93 -5.67 2.42
CA THR A 77 10.14 -4.83 2.55
C THR A 77 10.20 -3.70 1.51
N LYS A 78 9.28 -3.67 0.55
CA LYS A 78 9.26 -2.71 -0.56
C LYS A 78 8.03 -1.78 -0.53
N LEU A 79 6.92 -2.25 0.00
CA LEU A 79 5.65 -1.51 0.08
C LEU A 79 5.24 -1.37 1.54
N SER A 80 4.78 -0.18 1.91
CA SER A 80 4.11 0.05 3.20
C SER A 80 2.74 -0.62 3.23
N ALA A 81 2.18 -0.82 4.43
CA ALA A 81 0.84 -1.39 4.59
C ALA A 81 -0.23 -0.62 3.79
N ALA A 82 -0.14 0.70 3.75
CA ALA A 82 -1.08 1.53 2.98
C ALA A 82 -0.90 1.34 1.46
N GLN A 83 0.33 1.17 0.99
CA GLN A 83 0.61 0.86 -0.43
C GLN A 83 0.10 -0.55 -0.80
N VAL A 84 0.24 -1.53 0.10
CA VAL A 84 -0.33 -2.87 -0.10
C VAL A 84 -1.85 -2.79 -0.21
N ALA A 85 -2.51 -2.06 0.68
CA ALA A 85 -3.96 -1.88 0.61
C ALA A 85 -4.41 -1.25 -0.72
N GLN A 86 -3.69 -0.23 -1.20
CA GLN A 86 -3.97 0.43 -2.47
C GLN A 86 -3.82 -0.52 -3.67
N VAL A 87 -2.72 -1.29 -3.76
CA VAL A 87 -2.52 -2.23 -4.88
C VAL A 87 -3.50 -3.41 -4.84
N VAL A 88 -3.87 -3.88 -3.64
CA VAL A 88 -4.89 -4.91 -3.47
C VAL A 88 -6.24 -4.41 -3.97
N ALA A 89 -6.67 -3.22 -3.55
CA ALA A 89 -7.92 -2.61 -4.03
C ALA A 89 -7.94 -2.47 -5.56
N TYR A 90 -6.83 -1.99 -6.16
CA TYR A 90 -6.73 -1.93 -7.61
C TYR A 90 -6.79 -3.32 -8.27
N SER A 91 -6.13 -4.34 -7.71
CA SER A 91 -6.13 -5.69 -8.29
C SER A 91 -7.52 -6.35 -8.35
N GLN A 92 -8.47 -5.89 -7.55
CA GLN A 92 -9.85 -6.40 -7.53
C GLN A 92 -10.72 -5.82 -8.64
N THR A 93 -10.32 -4.68 -9.21
CA THR A 93 -11.04 -4.05 -10.33
C THR A 93 -10.74 -4.75 -11.65
N LEU A 94 -9.71 -5.59 -11.70
CA LEU A 94 -9.36 -6.42 -12.85
C LEU A 94 -10.37 -7.58 -12.96
N LYS A 95 -11.16 -7.59 -14.04
CA LYS A 95 -12.24 -8.55 -14.34
C LYS A 95 -12.09 -9.07 -15.77
#